data_AF-A0A816M284-F1
#
_entry.id   AF-A0A816M284-F1
#
_cell.length_a   1.000
_cell.length_b   1.000
_cell.length_c   1.000
_cell.angle_alpha   90.00
_cell.angle_beta   90.00
_cell.angle_gamma   90.00
#
_symmetry.space_group_name_H-M   'P 1'
#
loop_
_entity.id
_entity.type
_entity.pdbx_description
1 polymer ?
#
loop_
_entity_poly.entity_id
_entity_poly.type
_entity_poly.pdbx_seq_one_letter_code
_entity_poly.pdbx_strand_id
1 'polypeptide(L)'
;MKLLWLMENVDAVKDAIKKGYAIFGTIDTWLIWNMTGGVNGGLHVTDVTNVSRTMLMNLKTLSCDEDTLKTLGIPAEILPRLFTNKSHIARAVLESMCFQVNDVLDSLNNEKGEFLLRVDGGATANNLLMHIQADLMGTPVVRPVDIETTALGAAYALYFFLKMLEETDVPTKEDNIVYKEILKNLCEA
;
A
#
# COMPACT_ATOMS: atom_id res chain seq x y z
N MET A 1 30.25 12.83 11.87
CA MET A 1 29.46 11.66 11.41
C MET A 1 30.11 10.38 11.95
N LYS A 2 29.34 9.36 12.35
CA LYS A 2 29.88 8.13 13.01
C LYS A 2 30.84 7.33 12.13
N LEU A 3 30.53 7.20 10.84
CA LEU A 3 31.37 6.47 9.88
C LEU A 3 32.76 7.10 9.76
N LEU A 4 32.84 8.43 9.57
CA LEU A 4 34.12 9.16 9.56
C LEU A 4 34.92 8.92 10.84
N TRP A 5 34.26 9.03 12.00
CA TRP A 5 34.94 8.80 13.27
C TRP A 5 35.53 7.38 13.35
N LEU A 6 34.80 6.35 12.91
CA LEU A 6 35.31 4.98 12.85
C LEU A 6 36.51 4.85 11.90
N MET A 7 36.45 5.49 10.73
CA MET A 7 37.54 5.49 9.74
C MET A 7 38.80 6.20 10.26
N GLU A 8 38.66 7.23 11.08
CA GLU A 8 39.79 8.01 11.62
C GLU A 8 40.37 7.40 12.90
N ASN A 9 39.54 6.74 13.72
CA ASN A 9 39.91 6.37 15.09
C ASN A 9 40.03 4.86 15.33
N VAL A 10 39.48 4.00 14.45
CA VAL A 10 39.51 2.54 14.66
C VAL A 10 40.38 1.87 13.60
N ASP A 11 41.56 1.40 14.01
CA ASP A 11 42.53 0.82 13.08
C ASP A 11 42.02 -0.44 12.38
N ALA A 12 41.22 -1.26 13.07
CA ALA A 12 40.56 -2.42 12.46
C ALA A 12 39.64 -2.03 11.29
N VAL A 13 38.98 -0.86 11.36
CA VAL A 13 38.12 -0.35 10.29
C VAL A 13 38.98 0.16 9.12
N LYS A 14 40.06 0.89 9.41
CA LYS A 14 41.02 1.34 8.37
C LYS A 14 41.59 0.16 7.61
N ASP A 15 42.01 -0.88 8.31
CA ASP A 15 42.57 -2.08 7.71
C ASP A 15 41.53 -2.84 6.89
N ALA A 16 40.29 -2.93 7.37
CA ALA A 16 39.19 -3.56 6.64
C ALA A 16 38.86 -2.83 5.33
N ILE A 17 38.87 -1.50 5.34
CA ILE A 17 38.65 -0.68 4.14
C ILE A 17 39.81 -0.87 3.15
N LYS A 18 41.06 -0.79 3.62
CA LYS A 18 42.25 -0.99 2.77
C LYS A 18 42.29 -2.37 2.12
N LYS A 19 41.85 -3.40 2.84
CA LYS A 19 41.79 -4.78 2.35
C LYS A 19 40.52 -5.08 1.54
N GLY A 20 39.58 -4.14 1.43
CA GLY A 20 38.40 -4.25 0.58
C GLY A 20 37.29 -5.18 1.10
N TYR A 21 37.28 -5.52 2.39
CA TYR A 21 36.20 -6.34 2.99
C TYR A 21 35.32 -5.57 3.98
N ALA A 22 35.53 -4.26 4.12
CA ALA A 22 34.65 -3.42 4.93
C ALA A 22 33.30 -3.20 4.23
N ILE A 23 32.23 -3.43 4.98
CA ILE A 23 30.88 -2.99 4.63
C ILE A 23 30.34 -2.14 5.76
N PHE A 24 29.66 -1.07 5.41
CA PHE A 24 28.98 -0.17 6.32
C PHE A 24 27.46 -0.30 6.14
N GLY A 25 26.71 -0.02 7.19
CA GLY A 25 25.26 -0.08 7.13
C GLY A 25 24.64 0.47 8.40
N THR A 26 23.39 0.89 8.28
CA THR A 26 22.51 1.14 9.42
C THR A 26 22.04 -0.19 10.03
N ILE A 27 21.24 -0.14 11.10
CA ILE A 27 20.83 -1.35 11.83
C ILE A 27 20.02 -2.30 10.93
N ASP A 28 19.15 -1.76 10.08
CA ASP A 28 18.41 -2.51 9.06
C ASP A 28 19.35 -3.25 8.10
N THR A 29 20.39 -2.59 7.60
CA THR A 29 21.39 -3.22 6.72
C THR A 29 22.07 -4.39 7.42
N TRP A 30 22.45 -4.20 8.70
CA TRP A 30 23.09 -5.25 9.48
C TRP A 30 22.15 -6.43 9.71
N LEU A 31 20.88 -6.17 10.02
CA LEU A 31 19.88 -7.23 10.19
C LEU A 31 19.66 -8.00 8.88
N ILE A 32 19.44 -7.29 7.77
CA ILE A 32 19.22 -7.91 6.46
C ILE A 32 20.43 -8.77 6.07
N TRP A 33 21.64 -8.24 6.22
CA TRP A 33 22.88 -8.97 5.95
C TRP A 33 22.95 -10.29 6.71
N ASN A 34 22.74 -10.26 8.03
CA ASN A 34 22.80 -11.47 8.85
C ASN A 34 21.70 -12.49 8.51
N MET A 35 20.48 -12.02 8.29
CA MET A 35 19.34 -12.90 7.98
C MET A 35 19.41 -13.54 6.60
N THR A 36 20.16 -12.95 5.67
CA THR A 36 20.23 -13.41 4.27
C THR A 36 21.49 -14.21 3.94
N GLY A 37 22.34 -14.50 4.94
CA GLY A 37 23.51 -15.37 4.77
C GLY A 37 24.83 -14.80 5.32
N GLY A 38 24.84 -13.52 5.70
CA GLY A 38 26.00 -12.87 6.32
C GLY A 38 27.27 -13.01 5.48
N VAL A 39 28.36 -13.48 6.11
CA VAL A 39 29.64 -13.73 5.42
C VAL A 39 29.55 -14.74 4.27
N ASN A 40 28.48 -15.55 4.21
CA ASN A 40 28.25 -16.53 3.16
C ASN A 40 27.48 -15.96 1.94
N GLY A 41 27.46 -14.63 1.77
CA GLY A 41 26.81 -13.96 0.64
C GLY A 41 25.50 -13.26 0.99
N GLY A 42 25.41 -12.70 2.20
CA GLY A 42 24.29 -11.87 2.63
C GLY A 42 24.04 -10.68 1.71
N LEU A 43 22.79 -10.21 1.69
CA LEU A 43 22.38 -9.04 0.94
C LEU A 43 22.80 -7.77 1.70
N HIS A 44 23.68 -6.99 1.08
CA HIS A 44 24.12 -5.69 1.59
C HIS A 44 23.23 -4.57 1.03
N VAL A 45 22.07 -4.40 1.66
CA VAL A 45 21.02 -3.49 1.18
C VAL A 45 20.35 -2.71 2.31
N THR A 46 19.63 -1.66 1.94
CA THR A 46 18.90 -0.77 2.85
C THR A 46 17.76 -0.07 2.11
N ASP A 47 16.88 0.60 2.85
CA ASP A 47 15.81 1.42 2.30
C ASP A 47 16.13 2.92 2.28
N VAL A 48 15.33 3.66 1.50
CA VAL A 48 15.52 5.10 1.31
C VAL A 48 15.35 5.91 2.60
N THR A 49 14.52 5.43 3.54
CA THR A 49 14.27 6.16 4.79
C THR A 49 15.48 6.07 5.72
N ASN A 50 16.09 4.89 5.87
CA ASN A 50 17.31 4.74 6.67
C ASN A 50 18.49 5.48 6.06
N VAL A 51 18.69 5.38 4.74
CA VAL A 51 19.79 6.08 4.07
C VAL A 51 19.66 7.59 4.16
N SER A 52 18.45 8.14 4.14
CA SER A 52 18.23 9.59 4.30
C SER A 52 18.80 10.16 5.61
N ARG A 53 19.00 9.31 6.64
CA ARG A 53 19.56 9.68 7.96
C ARG A 53 21.08 9.62 8.02
N THR A 54 21.74 9.14 6.97
CA THR A 54 23.20 9.01 6.91
C THR A 54 23.91 10.29 6.52
N MET A 55 23.19 11.28 5.97
CA MET A 55 23.75 12.47 5.30
C MET A 55 24.57 12.15 4.04
N LEU A 56 24.55 10.91 3.54
CA LEU A 56 25.31 10.48 2.36
C LEU A 56 24.46 10.34 1.09
N MET A 57 23.19 10.76 1.14
CA MET A 57 22.24 10.60 0.03
C MET A 57 21.65 11.94 -0.38
N ASN A 58 21.54 12.11 -1.69
CA ASN A 58 20.83 13.22 -2.29
C ASN A 58 19.32 12.92 -2.33
N LEU A 59 18.53 13.74 -1.63
CA LEU A 59 17.08 13.53 -1.47
C LEU A 59 16.29 13.72 -2.78
N LYS A 60 16.84 14.41 -3.78
CA LYS A 60 16.16 14.63 -5.07
C LYS A 60 16.36 13.45 -6.00
N THR A 61 17.59 12.91 -6.05
CA THR A 61 17.93 11.81 -6.96
C THR A 61 17.75 10.43 -6.33
N LEU A 62 17.61 10.36 -4.99
CA LEU A 62 17.55 9.10 -4.22
C LEU A 62 18.76 8.21 -4.48
N SER A 63 19.94 8.82 -4.57
CA SER A 63 21.21 8.14 -4.80
C SER A 63 22.27 8.65 -3.83
N CYS A 64 23.33 7.87 -3.62
CA CYS A 64 24.49 8.35 -2.87
C CYS A 64 25.00 9.66 -3.48
N ASP A 65 25.33 10.62 -2.61
CA ASP A 65 25.78 11.95 -3.02
C ASP A 65 27.31 11.93 -3.24
N GLU A 66 27.72 11.92 -4.50
CA GLU A 66 29.13 11.74 -4.89
C GLU A 66 30.04 12.86 -4.36
N ASP A 67 29.56 14.10 -4.38
CA ASP A 67 30.32 15.26 -3.87
C ASP A 67 30.58 15.10 -2.37
N THR A 68 29.55 14.75 -1.59
CA THR A 68 29.69 14.48 -0.16
C THR A 68 30.66 13.32 0.09
N LEU A 69 30.55 12.21 -0.62
CA LEU A 69 31.46 11.06 -0.46
C LEU A 69 32.90 11.44 -0.76
N LYS A 70 33.13 12.23 -1.81
CA LYS A 70 34.46 12.71 -2.19
C LYS A 70 35.04 13.66 -1.15
N THR A 71 34.25 14.62 -0.66
CA THR A 71 34.67 15.56 0.40
C THR A 71 35.04 14.83 1.69
N LEU A 72 34.32 13.75 1.99
CA LEU A 72 34.51 12.96 3.21
C LEU A 72 35.51 11.81 3.06
N GLY A 73 36.02 11.56 1.85
CA GLY A 73 36.95 10.46 1.56
C GLY A 73 36.35 9.08 1.81
N ILE A 74 35.03 8.93 1.64
CA ILE A 74 34.30 7.68 1.89
C ILE A 74 34.17 6.91 0.57
N PRO A 75 34.71 5.68 0.47
CA PRO A 75 34.53 4.84 -0.71
C PRO A 75 33.05 4.45 -0.87
N ALA A 76 32.48 4.60 -2.07
CA ALA A 76 31.07 4.27 -2.30
C ALA A 76 30.79 2.77 -2.17
N GLU A 77 31.82 1.93 -2.35
CA GLU A 77 31.75 0.47 -2.37
C GLU A 77 31.40 -0.12 -1.00
N ILE A 78 31.70 0.60 0.09
CA ILE A 78 31.36 0.12 1.44
C ILE A 78 29.91 0.40 1.80
N LEU A 79 29.18 1.19 1.01
CA LEU A 79 27.80 1.58 1.30
C LEU A 79 26.79 0.55 0.77
N PRO A 80 25.67 0.34 1.50
CA PRO A 80 24.65 -0.60 1.08
C PRO A 80 23.90 -0.11 -0.15
N ARG A 81 23.41 -1.06 -0.97
CA ARG A 81 22.57 -0.72 -2.13
C ARG A 81 21.15 -0.40 -1.70
N LEU A 82 20.56 0.61 -2.35
CA LEU A 82 19.14 0.92 -2.17
C LEU A 82 18.27 -0.16 -2.80
N PHE A 83 17.42 -0.79 -1.99
CA PHE A 83 16.52 -1.85 -2.44
C PHE A 83 15.09 -1.37 -2.64
N THR A 84 14.66 -0.35 -1.89
CA THR A 84 13.29 0.16 -1.97
C THR A 84 13.06 0.95 -3.25
N ASN A 85 12.03 0.58 -4.01
CA ASN A 85 11.62 1.26 -5.23
C ASN A 85 10.11 1.55 -5.22
N LYS A 86 9.63 2.27 -6.24
CA LYS A 86 8.21 2.69 -6.33
C LYS A 86 7.21 1.52 -6.29
N SER A 87 7.58 0.35 -6.82
CA SER A 87 6.71 -0.83 -6.81
C SER A 87 6.50 -1.40 -5.41
N HIS A 88 7.54 -1.38 -4.56
CA HIS A 88 7.42 -1.78 -3.16
C HIS A 88 6.47 -0.85 -2.40
N ILE A 89 6.54 0.46 -2.66
CA ILE A 89 5.64 1.45 -2.05
C ILE A 89 4.20 1.26 -2.55
N ALA A 90 4.01 1.09 -3.86
CA ALA A 90 2.68 0.85 -4.43
C ALA A 90 2.04 -0.43 -3.85
N ARG A 91 2.83 -1.50 -3.70
CA ARG A 91 2.37 -2.75 -3.08
C ARG A 91 2.04 -2.56 -1.60
N ALA A 92 2.89 -1.87 -0.84
CA ALA A 92 2.66 -1.59 0.58
C ALA A 92 1.36 -0.78 0.80
N VAL A 93 1.04 0.16 -0.10
CA VAL A 93 -0.24 0.90 -0.06
C VAL A 93 -1.42 -0.04 -0.24
N LEU A 94 -1.39 -0.94 -1.23
CA LEU A 94 -2.46 -1.94 -1.42
C LEU A 94 -2.59 -2.87 -0.20
N GLU A 95 -1.48 -3.40 0.30
CA GLU A 95 -1.47 -4.28 1.48
C GLU A 95 -1.99 -3.55 2.73
N SER A 96 -1.65 -2.28 2.92
CA SER A 96 -2.16 -1.47 4.03
C SER A 96 -3.68 -1.27 4.00
N MET A 97 -4.29 -1.17 2.81
CA MET A 97 -5.75 -1.10 2.68
C MET A 97 -6.37 -2.41 3.17
N CYS A 98 -5.77 -3.55 2.79
CA CYS A 98 -6.27 -4.85 3.20
C CYS A 98 -6.10 -5.11 4.70
N PHE A 99 -4.97 -4.70 5.29
CA PHE A 99 -4.76 -4.82 6.74
C PHE A 99 -5.78 -3.99 7.54
N GLN A 100 -6.06 -2.75 7.10
CA GLN A 100 -7.08 -1.92 7.75
C GLN A 100 -8.47 -2.56 7.68
N VAL A 101 -8.83 -3.16 6.54
CA VAL A 101 -10.08 -3.92 6.41
C VAL A 101 -10.06 -5.10 7.37
N ASN A 102 -8.97 -5.86 7.45
CA ASN A 102 -8.86 -7.01 8.32
C ASN A 102 -8.99 -6.62 9.81
N ASP A 103 -8.37 -5.54 10.25
CA ASP A 103 -8.48 -5.05 11.63
C ASP A 103 -9.95 -4.72 12.01
N VAL A 104 -10.70 -4.15 11.07
CA VAL A 104 -12.14 -3.89 11.24
C VAL A 104 -12.93 -5.19 11.28
N LEU A 105 -12.64 -6.13 10.39
CA LEU A 105 -13.32 -7.44 10.35
C LEU A 105 -13.05 -8.25 11.62
N ASP A 106 -11.81 -8.27 12.11
CA ASP A 106 -11.43 -8.92 13.36
C ASP A 106 -12.19 -8.34 14.55
N SER A 107 -12.45 -7.03 14.53
CA SER A 107 -13.26 -6.35 15.54
C SER A 107 -14.75 -6.74 15.48
N LEU A 108 -15.27 -7.10 14.30
CA LEU A 108 -16.65 -7.55 14.09
C LEU A 108 -16.82 -9.06 14.38
N ASN A 109 -15.79 -9.88 14.14
CA ASN A 109 -15.81 -11.34 14.23
C ASN A 109 -15.82 -11.94 15.65
N ASN A 110 -16.19 -11.17 16.69
CA ASN A 110 -16.52 -11.74 18.00
C ASN A 110 -17.78 -12.64 17.96
N GLU A 111 -18.52 -12.67 16.85
CA GLU A 111 -19.69 -13.54 16.63
C GLU A 111 -19.44 -14.55 15.49
N LYS A 112 -19.46 -15.84 15.84
CA LYS A 112 -19.04 -16.99 15.02
C LYS A 112 -20.03 -17.31 13.88
N GLY A 113 -19.85 -16.69 12.71
CA GLY A 113 -20.52 -17.07 11.45
C GLY A 113 -19.54 -17.18 10.27
N GLU A 114 -19.92 -17.90 9.22
CA GLU A 114 -19.21 -17.84 7.93
C GLU A 114 -19.34 -16.42 7.38
N PHE A 115 -18.24 -15.65 7.42
CA PHE A 115 -18.19 -14.29 6.92
C PHE A 115 -17.80 -14.29 5.44
N LEU A 116 -18.68 -13.75 4.58
CA LEU A 116 -18.42 -13.57 3.15
C LEU A 116 -18.24 -12.09 2.84
N LEU A 117 -17.02 -11.69 2.47
CA LEU A 117 -16.74 -10.30 2.10
C LEU A 117 -17.24 -10.01 0.68
N ARG A 118 -18.26 -9.14 0.58
CA ARG A 118 -18.69 -8.52 -0.68
C ARG A 118 -18.07 -7.13 -0.78
N VAL A 119 -17.54 -6.80 -1.93
CA VAL A 119 -16.82 -5.55 -2.17
C VAL A 119 -17.41 -4.78 -3.34
N ASP A 120 -17.32 -3.45 -3.30
CA ASP A 120 -17.69 -2.57 -4.40
C ASP A 120 -16.80 -1.32 -4.47
N GLY A 121 -17.05 -0.49 -5.49
CA GLY A 121 -16.34 0.75 -5.72
C GLY A 121 -15.04 0.59 -6.51
N GLY A 122 -14.52 1.71 -7.03
CA GLY A 122 -13.46 1.71 -8.05
C GLY A 122 -12.17 0.97 -7.67
N ALA A 123 -11.80 0.93 -6.38
CA ALA A 123 -10.61 0.21 -5.93
C ALA A 123 -10.70 -1.31 -6.18
N THR A 124 -11.91 -1.87 -6.17
CA THR A 124 -12.14 -3.31 -6.39
C THR A 124 -11.86 -3.75 -7.82
N ALA A 125 -11.73 -2.82 -8.77
CA ALA A 125 -11.26 -3.12 -10.12
C ALA A 125 -9.81 -3.67 -10.14
N ASN A 126 -9.02 -3.41 -9.09
CA ASN A 126 -7.66 -3.92 -8.97
C ASN A 126 -7.64 -5.39 -8.52
N ASN A 127 -7.36 -6.31 -9.46
CA ASN A 127 -7.32 -7.74 -9.18
C ASN A 127 -6.24 -8.13 -8.13
N LEU A 128 -5.10 -7.45 -8.10
CA LEU A 128 -4.05 -7.72 -7.11
C LEU A 128 -4.53 -7.39 -5.70
N LEU A 129 -5.23 -6.27 -5.53
CA LEU A 129 -5.83 -5.89 -4.24
C LEU A 129 -6.83 -6.96 -3.75
N MET A 130 -7.70 -7.44 -4.65
CA MET A 130 -8.69 -8.46 -4.31
C MET A 130 -8.06 -9.80 -3.94
N HIS A 131 -6.98 -10.20 -4.62
CA HIS A 131 -6.24 -11.40 -4.26
C HIS A 131 -5.54 -11.26 -2.91
N ILE A 132 -4.86 -10.13 -2.65
CA ILE A 132 -4.22 -9.87 -1.35
C ILE A 132 -5.26 -9.90 -0.22
N GLN A 133 -6.43 -9.29 -0.41
CA GLN A 133 -7.51 -9.32 0.57
C GLN A 133 -8.01 -10.75 0.83
N ALA A 134 -8.23 -11.54 -0.21
CA ALA A 134 -8.68 -12.92 -0.08
C ALA A 134 -7.63 -13.80 0.63
N ASP A 135 -6.35 -13.61 0.31
CA ASP A 135 -5.23 -14.33 0.93
C ASP A 135 -5.11 -13.99 2.42
N LEU A 136 -5.26 -12.72 2.80
CA LEU A 136 -5.22 -12.28 4.20
C LEU A 136 -6.38 -12.83 5.02
N MET A 137 -7.59 -12.86 4.45
CA MET A 137 -8.79 -13.35 5.14
C MET A 137 -8.91 -14.88 5.15
N GLY A 138 -8.26 -15.57 4.22
CA GLY A 138 -8.43 -17.01 4.02
C GLY A 138 -9.82 -17.39 3.46
N THR A 139 -10.61 -16.43 2.98
CA THR A 139 -11.96 -16.65 2.41
C THR A 139 -12.12 -15.90 1.09
N PRO A 140 -12.96 -16.39 0.15
CA PRO A 140 -13.21 -15.70 -1.11
C PRO A 140 -13.78 -14.29 -0.93
N VAL A 141 -13.28 -13.34 -1.73
CA VAL A 141 -13.83 -11.98 -1.85
C VAL A 141 -14.73 -11.92 -3.08
N VAL A 142 -15.99 -11.53 -2.90
CA VAL A 142 -16.98 -11.49 -3.98
C VAL A 142 -17.10 -10.07 -4.54
N ARG A 143 -16.68 -9.92 -5.80
CA ARG A 143 -16.83 -8.69 -6.57
C ARG A 143 -17.98 -8.83 -7.58
N PRO A 144 -18.95 -7.90 -7.60
CA PRO A 144 -20.01 -7.88 -8.60
C PRO A 144 -19.46 -7.56 -10.01
N VAL A 145 -20.23 -7.90 -11.04
CA VAL A 145 -19.88 -7.58 -12.44
C VAL A 145 -19.91 -6.06 -12.67
N ASP A 146 -20.92 -5.40 -12.12
CA ASP A 146 -21.02 -3.94 -12.09
C ASP A 146 -20.45 -3.42 -10.76
N ILE A 147 -19.44 -2.57 -10.85
CA ILE A 147 -18.70 -2.03 -9.70
C ILE A 147 -19.41 -0.77 -9.15
N GLU A 148 -20.28 -0.13 -9.93
CA GLU A 148 -21.05 1.06 -9.55
C GLU A 148 -22.34 0.69 -8.80
N THR A 149 -22.24 -0.27 -7.88
CA THR A 149 -23.37 -0.73 -7.06
C THR A 149 -24.00 0.39 -6.23
N THR A 150 -23.23 1.42 -5.87
CA THR A 150 -23.72 2.60 -5.16
C THR A 150 -24.79 3.33 -5.98
N ALA A 151 -24.51 3.63 -7.25
CA ALA A 151 -25.46 4.32 -8.13
C ALA A 151 -26.67 3.42 -8.42
N LEU A 152 -26.42 2.13 -8.66
CA LEU A 152 -27.46 1.14 -8.88
C LEU A 152 -28.40 1.00 -7.68
N GLY A 153 -27.87 1.04 -6.45
CA GLY A 153 -28.65 0.99 -5.21
C GLY A 153 -29.58 2.18 -5.07
N ALA A 154 -29.11 3.38 -5.39
CA ALA A 154 -29.95 4.58 -5.38
C ALA A 154 -31.07 4.50 -6.43
N ALA A 155 -30.76 4.01 -7.63
CA ALA A 155 -31.75 3.81 -8.69
C ALA A 155 -32.82 2.79 -8.28
N TYR A 156 -32.44 1.67 -7.67
CA TYR A 156 -33.40 0.68 -7.17
C TYR A 156 -34.28 1.23 -6.04
N ALA A 157 -33.72 1.99 -5.10
CA ALA A 157 -34.50 2.59 -4.03
C ALA A 157 -35.57 3.55 -4.58
N LEU A 158 -35.21 4.38 -5.56
CA LEU A 158 -36.15 5.26 -6.25
C LEU A 158 -37.22 4.45 -7.00
N TYR A 159 -36.81 3.43 -7.74
CA TYR A 159 -37.73 2.57 -8.48
C TYR A 159 -38.77 1.91 -7.56
N PHE A 160 -38.33 1.30 -6.45
CA PHE A 160 -39.26 0.67 -5.50
C PHE A 160 -40.17 1.69 -4.82
N PHE A 161 -39.66 2.85 -4.46
CA PHE A 161 -40.48 3.92 -3.89
C PHE A 161 -41.58 4.37 -4.85
N LEU A 162 -41.26 4.58 -6.13
CA LEU A 162 -42.24 4.93 -7.15
C LEU A 162 -43.27 3.82 -7.36
N LYS A 163 -42.83 2.56 -7.42
CA LYS A 163 -43.73 1.41 -7.54
C LYS A 163 -44.69 1.28 -6.36
N MET A 164 -44.22 1.53 -5.13
CA MET A 164 -45.09 1.56 -3.96
C MET A 164 -46.17 2.65 -4.07
N LEU A 165 -45.82 3.84 -4.58
CA LEU A 165 -46.79 4.92 -4.81
C LEU A 165 -47.81 4.62 -5.92
N GLU A 166 -47.48 3.76 -6.89
CA GLU A 166 -48.46 3.28 -7.88
C GLU A 166 -49.43 2.25 -7.29
N GLU A 167 -48.95 1.37 -6.40
CA GLU A 167 -49.75 0.30 -5.79
C GLU A 167 -50.65 0.79 -4.65
N THR A 168 -50.20 1.80 -3.90
CA THR A 168 -51.04 2.51 -2.93
C THR A 168 -51.61 3.74 -3.63
N ASP A 169 -52.91 3.77 -3.93
CA ASP A 169 -53.64 4.90 -4.52
C ASP A 169 -53.68 6.11 -3.55
N VAL A 170 -52.50 6.65 -3.23
CA VAL A 170 -52.29 7.74 -2.28
C VAL A 170 -52.65 9.03 -3.02
N PRO A 171 -53.66 9.78 -2.56
CA PRO A 171 -54.09 10.99 -3.25
C PRO A 171 -53.01 12.06 -3.09
N THR A 172 -52.13 12.20 -4.09
CA THR A 172 -51.21 13.33 -4.17
C THR A 172 -52.02 14.58 -4.46
N LYS A 173 -52.03 15.55 -3.54
CA LYS A 173 -52.62 16.87 -3.75
C LYS A 173 -51.98 17.52 -4.99
N GLU A 174 -52.82 17.69 -6.02
CA GLU A 174 -52.56 18.34 -7.30
C GLU A 174 -51.45 17.70 -8.16
N ASP A 175 -51.82 17.39 -9.41
CA ASP A 175 -51.01 16.79 -10.47
C ASP A 175 -49.57 17.32 -10.54
N ASN A 176 -48.63 16.67 -9.83
CA ASN A 176 -47.21 16.87 -10.10
C ASN A 176 -46.86 16.14 -11.40
N ILE A 177 -47.02 16.86 -12.51
CA ILE A 177 -46.64 16.48 -13.89
C ILE A 177 -45.24 15.85 -13.92
N VAL A 178 -44.33 16.33 -13.06
CA VAL A 178 -42.96 15.84 -12.90
C VAL A 178 -42.87 14.34 -12.57
N TYR A 179 -43.74 13.81 -11.70
CA TYR A 179 -43.69 12.37 -11.34
C TYR A 179 -44.14 11.47 -12.50
N LYS A 180 -45.22 11.85 -13.20
CA LYS A 180 -45.73 11.11 -14.36
C LYS A 180 -44.71 11.11 -15.51
N GLU A 181 -44.00 12.22 -15.71
CA GLU A 181 -42.98 12.35 -16.76
C GLU A 181 -41.70 11.56 -16.44
N ILE A 182 -41.26 11.53 -15.17
CA ILE A 182 -40.14 10.70 -14.72
C ILE A 182 -40.47 9.20 -14.85
N LEU A 183 -41.66 8.77 -14.43
CA LEU A 183 -42.13 7.38 -14.57
C LEU A 183 -42.17 6.94 -16.04
N LYS A 184 -42.73 7.79 -16.91
CA LYS A 184 -42.80 7.50 -18.34
C LYS A 184 -41.41 7.35 -18.98
N ASN A 185 -40.49 8.24 -18.65
CA ASN A 185 -39.12 8.20 -19.18
C ASN A 185 -38.30 7.00 -18.65
N LEU A 186 -38.60 6.48 -17.46
CA LEU A 186 -37.95 5.30 -16.90
C LEU A 186 -38.52 3.97 -17.42
N CYS A 187 -39.80 3.91 -17.80
CA CYS A 187 -40.40 2.72 -18.42
C CYS A 187 -40.05 2.57 -19.92
N GLU A 188 -39.66 3.67 -20.58
CA GLU A 188 -39.30 3.70 -22.00
C GLU A 188 -37.78 3.54 -22.27
N ALA A 189 -36.94 3.50 -21.22
CA ALA A 189 -35.48 3.34 -21.29
C ALA A 189 -35.02 1.93 -20.88
#